data_AF-A0A0D2AC46-F1
#
_entry.id   AF-A0A0D2AC46-F1
#
_cell.length_a   1.000
_cell.length_b   1.000
_cell.length_c   1.000
_cell.angle_alpha   90.00
_cell.angle_beta   90.00
_cell.angle_gamma   90.00
#
_symmetry.space_group_name_H-M   'P 1'
#
loop_
_entity.id
_entity.type
_entity.pdbx_description
1 polymer ?
#
loop_
_entity_poly.entity_id
_entity_poly.type
_entity_poly.pdbx_seq_one_letter_code
_entity_poly.pdbx_strand_id
1 'polypeptide(L)'
;MCFYEMYKFECGDWKWGNFKQHCNKEYRMGETCGMKLVLETYHQPNKCRLCEKYHTKLRKREAECERIKRWQSEGKNPASVEKAYANVASLDDEIQNIYSEIHRRRTNITSQRAPDYNYA
;
A
#
# COMPACT_ATOMS: atom_id res chain seq x y z
N MET A 1 12.68 -25.21 -3.87
CA MET A 1 12.32 -23.78 -3.95
C MET A 1 11.23 -23.63 -4.99
N CYS A 2 10.18 -22.88 -4.74
CA CYS A 2 9.09 -22.68 -5.68
C CYS A 2 9.22 -21.28 -6.32
N PHE A 3 9.05 -21.21 -7.64
CA PHE A 3 9.21 -19.98 -8.40
C PHE A 3 7.87 -19.30 -8.64
N TYR A 4 7.83 -17.99 -8.40
CA TYR A 4 6.63 -17.15 -8.51
C TYR A 4 6.93 -15.89 -9.30
N GLU A 5 5.91 -15.28 -9.86
CA GLU A 5 5.98 -13.91 -10.35
C GLU A 5 6.08 -12.93 -9.17
N MET A 6 6.61 -11.74 -9.44
CA MET A 6 6.53 -10.59 -8.57
C MET A 6 5.80 -9.46 -9.28
N TYR A 7 4.81 -8.86 -8.63
CA TYR A 7 4.17 -7.63 -9.12
C TYR A 7 4.71 -6.44 -8.35
N LYS A 8 5.41 -5.54 -9.04
CA LYS A 8 6.03 -4.35 -8.46
C LYS A 8 5.23 -3.12 -8.87
N PHE A 9 4.65 -2.42 -7.89
CA PHE A 9 3.86 -1.22 -8.10
C PHE A 9 4.74 0.00 -8.32
N GLU A 10 4.21 1.03 -8.98
CA GLU A 10 4.89 2.31 -9.21
C GLU A 10 5.43 2.94 -7.92
N CYS A 11 4.69 2.79 -6.82
CA CYS A 11 5.07 3.30 -5.50
C CYS A 11 6.21 2.52 -4.80
N GLY A 12 6.81 1.54 -5.48
CA GLY A 12 7.90 0.69 -5.00
C GLY A 12 7.49 -0.49 -4.12
N ASP A 13 6.22 -0.57 -3.72
CA ASP A 13 5.66 -1.74 -3.05
C ASP A 13 5.55 -2.92 -4.03
N TRP A 14 5.44 -4.15 -3.50
CA TRP A 14 5.28 -5.34 -4.33
C TRP A 14 4.43 -6.40 -3.65
N LYS A 15 3.97 -7.37 -4.45
CA LYS A 15 3.30 -8.58 -3.97
C LYS A 15 3.71 -9.79 -4.79
N TRP A 16 3.62 -10.98 -4.21
CA TRP A 16 3.73 -12.23 -4.95
C TRP A 16 2.62 -12.31 -6.00
N GLY A 17 3.01 -12.65 -7.23
CA GLY A 17 2.11 -12.96 -8.33
C GLY A 17 1.88 -14.47 -8.43
N ASN A 18 1.63 -14.95 -9.64
CA ASN A 18 1.25 -16.35 -9.85
C ASN A 18 2.42 -17.32 -9.62
N PHE A 19 2.08 -18.54 -9.23
CA PHE A 19 3.03 -19.65 -9.23
C PHE A 19 3.43 -20.00 -10.66
N LYS A 20 4.72 -20.27 -10.89
CA LYS A 20 5.26 -20.60 -12.21
C LYS A 20 5.80 -22.01 -12.29
N GLN A 21 6.66 -22.37 -11.35
CA GLN A 21 7.41 -23.62 -11.47
C GLN A 21 7.80 -24.20 -10.10
N HIS A 22 7.68 -25.52 -9.96
CA HIS A 22 8.31 -26.25 -8.85
C HIS A 22 9.82 -26.36 -9.11
N CYS A 23 10.66 -26.34 -8.07
CA CYS A 23 12.07 -26.69 -8.31
C CYS A 23 12.21 -28.16 -8.68
N ASN A 24 13.24 -28.44 -9.47
CA ASN A 24 13.61 -29.79 -9.89
C ASN A 24 14.10 -30.70 -8.74
N LYS A 25 14.33 -30.16 -7.53
CA LYS A 25 14.80 -30.93 -6.35
C LYS A 25 13.66 -31.49 -5.49
N GLU A 26 12.44 -31.00 -5.64
CA GLU A 26 11.30 -31.42 -4.82
C GLU A 26 10.49 -32.46 -5.61
N TYR A 27 10.66 -33.74 -5.29
CA TYR A 27 10.02 -34.86 -6.00
C TYR A 27 8.59 -35.15 -5.50
N ARG A 28 8.20 -34.61 -4.35
CA ARG A 28 6.89 -34.90 -3.74
C ARG A 28 5.79 -34.07 -4.40
N MET A 29 4.92 -34.74 -5.14
CA MET A 29 3.64 -34.18 -5.59
C MET A 29 2.75 -33.91 -4.36
N GLY A 30 2.54 -32.63 -4.04
CA GLY A 30 1.58 -32.20 -3.01
C GLY A 30 2.16 -31.28 -1.92
N GLU A 31 3.49 -31.23 -1.75
CA GLU A 31 4.14 -30.33 -0.79
C GLU A 31 4.77 -29.15 -1.56
N THR A 32 4.33 -27.91 -1.27
CA THR A 32 5.05 -26.73 -1.77
C THR A 32 6.36 -26.61 -1.03
N CYS A 33 7.48 -26.51 -1.75
CA CYS A 33 8.75 -26.17 -1.12
C CYS A 33 8.58 -24.88 -0.32
N GLY A 34 8.94 -24.88 0.97
CA GLY A 34 8.72 -23.78 1.90
C GLY A 34 9.40 -22.45 1.54
N MET A 35 10.23 -22.43 0.50
CA MET A 35 10.98 -21.25 0.06
C MET A 35 10.48 -20.75 -1.30
N LYS A 36 10.00 -19.50 -1.34
CA LYS A 36 9.53 -18.80 -2.55
C LYS A 36 10.64 -17.97 -3.17
N LEU A 37 10.80 -18.07 -4.48
CA LEU A 37 11.74 -17.30 -5.28
C LEU A 37 11.01 -16.52 -6.37
N VAL A 38 11.56 -15.36 -6.75
CA VAL A 38 11.08 -14.57 -7.88
C VAL A 38 11.66 -15.15 -9.17
N LEU A 39 10.80 -15.43 -10.15
CA LEU A 39 11.18 -15.79 -11.52
C LEU A 39 11.16 -14.57 -12.44
N GLU A 40 10.05 -13.84 -12.42
CA GLU A 40 9.82 -12.71 -13.31
C GLU A 40 9.13 -11.57 -12.55
N THR A 41 9.49 -10.33 -12.88
CA THR A 41 8.93 -9.13 -12.27
C THR A 41 8.07 -8.38 -13.29
N TYR A 42 6.79 -8.21 -12.98
CA TYR A 42 5.89 -7.36 -13.76
C TYR A 42 5.66 -6.04 -13.06
N HIS A 43 5.99 -4.96 -13.77
CA HIS A 43 5.75 -3.61 -13.30
C HIS A 43 4.29 -3.23 -13.48
N GLN A 44 3.65 -2.81 -12.40
CA GLN A 44 2.27 -2.36 -12.39
C GLN A 44 2.25 -0.83 -12.44
N PRO A 45 1.50 -0.21 -13.36
CA PRO A 45 1.46 1.23 -13.53
C PRO A 45 0.70 1.94 -12.40
N ASN A 46 -0.06 1.20 -11.59
CA ASN A 46 -0.81 1.76 -10.48
C ASN A 46 -0.03 1.73 -9.16
N LYS A 47 -0.47 2.58 -8.23
CA LYS A 47 0.00 2.57 -6.85
C LYS A 47 -0.58 1.35 -6.11
N CYS A 48 0.08 0.93 -5.03
CA CYS A 48 -0.46 -0.15 -4.22
C CYS A 48 -1.75 0.29 -3.49
N ARG A 49 -2.55 -0.68 -3.08
CA ARG A 49 -3.84 -0.46 -2.39
C ARG A 49 -3.73 0.45 -1.15
N LEU A 50 -2.63 0.39 -0.42
CA LEU A 50 -2.40 1.27 0.74
C LEU A 50 -2.20 2.73 0.31
N CYS A 51 -1.39 2.96 -0.72
CA CYS A 51 -1.20 4.30 -1.29
C CYS A 51 -2.50 4.85 -1.89
N GLU A 52 -3.29 4.03 -2.57
CA GLU A 52 -4.61 4.42 -3.08
C GLU A 52 -5.58 4.81 -1.94
N LYS A 53 -5.61 4.02 -0.86
CA LYS A 53 -6.41 4.33 0.34
C LYS A 53 -5.96 5.64 0.99
N TYR A 54 -4.64 5.84 1.13
CA TYR A 54 -4.04 7.06 1.66
C TYR A 54 -4.47 8.29 0.86
N HIS A 55 -4.28 8.26 -0.47
CA HIS A 55 -4.69 9.38 -1.33
C HIS A 55 -6.20 9.64 -1.31
N THR A 56 -7.02 8.59 -1.20
CA THR A 56 -8.46 8.74 -1.04
C THR A 56 -8.80 9.50 0.25
N LYS A 57 -8.12 9.19 1.36
CA LYS A 57 -8.33 9.88 2.64
C LYS A 57 -7.84 11.32 2.62
N LEU A 58 -6.70 11.60 1.99
CA LEU A 58 -6.22 12.98 1.77
C LEU A 58 -7.24 13.84 1.03
N ARG A 59 -7.78 13.35 -0.11
CA ARG A 59 -8.80 14.10 -0.87
C ARG A 59 -10.07 14.33 -0.06
N LYS A 60 -10.50 13.35 0.75
CA LYS A 60 -11.65 13.50 1.65
C LYS A 60 -11.40 14.57 2.70
N ARG A 61 -10.20 14.59 3.29
CA ARG A 61 -9.79 15.60 4.26
C ARG A 61 -9.80 17.00 3.64
N GLU A 62 -9.20 17.16 2.47
CA GLU A 62 -9.18 18.44 1.73
C GLU A 62 -10.60 18.95 1.46
N ALA A 63 -11.48 18.08 0.95
CA ALA A 63 -12.89 18.44 0.72
C ALA A 63 -13.63 18.85 2.00
N GLU A 64 -13.32 18.23 3.14
CA GLU A 64 -13.91 18.59 4.43
C GLU A 64 -13.36 19.94 4.94
N CYS A 65 -12.06 20.20 4.78
CA CYS A 65 -11.46 21.49 5.10
C CYS A 65 -12.07 22.62 4.28
N GLU A 66 -12.27 22.42 2.97
CA GLU A 66 -12.94 23.41 2.12
C GLU A 66 -14.40 23.63 2.52
N ARG A 67 -15.11 22.56 2.93
CA ARG A 67 -16.46 22.67 3.49
C ARG A 67 -16.49 23.54 4.75
N ILE A 68 -15.55 23.34 5.68
CA ILE A 68 -15.45 24.13 6.92
C ILE A 68 -15.21 25.60 6.60
N LYS A 69 -14.23 25.91 5.74
CA LYS A 69 -13.92 27.29 5.32
C LYS A 69 -15.15 28.00 4.80
N ARG A 70 -15.88 27.35 3.89
CA ARG A 70 -17.11 27.89 3.31
C ARG A 70 -18.21 28.10 4.35
N TRP A 71 -18.43 27.12 5.23
CA TRP A 71 -19.46 27.22 6.27
C TRP A 71 -19.17 28.30 7.32
N GLN A 72 -17.89 28.57 7.59
CA GLN A 72 -17.50 29.70 8.43
C GLN A 72 -17.84 31.04 7.78
N SER A 73 -17.61 31.20 6.47
CA SER A 73 -17.99 32.43 5.76
C SER A 73 -19.50 32.61 5.61
N GLU A 74 -20.26 31.51 5.50
CA GLU A 74 -21.72 31.52 5.35
C GLU A 74 -22.46 31.67 6.69
N GLY A 75 -21.76 31.64 7.83
CA GLY A 75 -22.37 31.72 9.16
C GLY A 75 -23.21 30.48 9.52
N LYS A 76 -22.77 29.29 9.09
CA LYS A 76 -23.43 28.01 9.39
C LYS A 76 -23.51 27.78 10.91
N ASN A 77 -24.50 27.00 11.34
CA ASN A 77 -24.66 26.59 12.75
C ASN A 77 -23.33 26.07 13.34
N PRO A 78 -22.83 26.65 14.45
CA PRO A 78 -21.56 26.27 15.08
C PRO A 78 -21.41 24.77 15.35
N ALA A 79 -22.48 24.08 15.79
CA ALA A 79 -22.42 22.64 16.07
C ALA A 79 -22.14 21.79 14.82
N SER A 80 -22.60 22.25 13.64
CA SER A 80 -22.30 21.58 12.36
C SER A 80 -20.83 21.78 11.96
N VAL A 81 -20.29 22.97 12.23
CA VAL A 81 -18.89 23.30 11.95
C VAL A 81 -17.97 22.52 12.89
N GLU A 82 -18.30 22.44 14.18
CA GLU A 82 -17.58 21.65 15.17
C GLU A 82 -17.53 20.17 14.79
N LYS A 83 -18.66 19.59 14.37
CA LYS A 83 -18.70 18.20 13.88
C LYS A 83 -17.81 18.00 12.66
N ALA A 84 -17.74 18.97 11.74
CA ALA A 84 -16.85 18.90 10.59
C ALA A 84 -15.37 18.93 11.01
N TYR A 85 -15.00 19.74 12.01
CA TYR A 85 -13.66 19.72 12.59
C TYR A 85 -13.32 18.35 13.21
N ALA A 86 -14.24 17.75 13.96
CA ALA A 86 -14.05 16.41 14.51
C ALA A 86 -13.85 15.35 13.41
N ASN A 87 -14.58 15.47 12.29
CA ASN A 87 -14.38 14.60 11.13
C ASN A 87 -12.98 14.78 10.51
N VAL A 88 -12.47 16.02 10.41
CA VAL A 88 -11.10 16.28 9.93
C VAL A 88 -10.07 15.64 10.85
N ALA A 89 -10.21 15.78 12.16
CA ALA A 89 -9.32 15.16 13.14
C ALA A 89 -9.30 13.63 12.99
N SER A 90 -10.47 12.99 12.85
CA SER A 90 -10.56 11.55 12.61
C SER A 90 -9.91 11.13 11.28
N LEU A 91 -10.08 11.91 10.22
CA LEU A 91 -9.41 11.66 8.94
C LEU A 91 -7.89 11.79 9.08
N ASP A 92 -7.39 12.75 9.86
CA ASP A 92 -5.97 12.92 10.13
C ASP A 92 -5.37 11.70 10.84
N ASP A 93 -6.04 11.18 11.88
CA ASP A 93 -5.61 9.96 12.57
C ASP A 93 -5.56 8.77 11.61
N GLU A 94 -6.59 8.59 10.78
CA GLU A 94 -6.60 7.54 9.76
C GLU A 94 -5.46 7.68 8.74
N ILE A 95 -5.18 8.91 8.29
CA ILE A 95 -4.10 9.21 7.35
C ILE A 95 -2.74 8.85 7.97
N GLN A 96 -2.51 9.22 9.23
CA GLN A 96 -1.27 8.90 9.95
C GLN A 96 -1.08 7.40 10.14
N ASN A 97 -2.15 6.67 10.47
CA ASN A 97 -2.12 5.22 10.61
C ASN A 97 -1.75 4.54 9.28
N ILE A 98 -2.37 4.96 8.16
CA ILE A 98 -2.06 4.40 6.84
C ILE A 98 -0.62 4.76 6.43
N TYR A 99 -0.18 5.99 6.69
CA TYR A 99 1.18 6.43 6.37
C TYR A 99 2.24 5.61 7.12
N SER A 100 2.02 5.38 8.42
CA SER A 100 2.89 4.56 9.26
C SER A 100 2.97 3.13 8.75
N GLU A 101 1.84 2.57 8.30
CA GLU A 101 1.80 1.23 7.70
C GLU A 101 2.58 1.16 6.37
N ILE A 102 2.44 2.18 5.51
CA ILE A 102 3.23 2.29 4.27
C ILE A 102 4.73 2.36 4.60
N HIS A 103 5.11 3.18 5.58
CA HIS A 103 6.50 3.34 6.00
C HIS A 103 7.08 2.03 6.57
N ARG A 104 6.34 1.35 7.45
CA ARG A 104 6.70 0.05 8.01
C ARG A 104 6.89 -1.01 6.93
N ARG A 105 5.99 -1.05 5.95
CA ARG A 105 6.10 -2.02 4.86
C ARG A 105 7.33 -1.76 3.99
N ARG A 106 7.63 -0.49 3.70
CA ARG A 106 8.79 -0.10 2.88
C ARG A 106 10.13 -0.36 3.59
N THR A 107 10.23 -0.06 4.88
CA THR A 107 11.43 -0.34 5.69
C THR A 107 11.71 -1.84 5.78
N ASN A 108 10.68 -2.65 5.97
CA ASN A 108 10.79 -4.11 5.96
C ASN A 108 11.15 -4.69 4.57
N ILE A 109 10.76 -4.04 3.47
CA ILE A 109 11.18 -4.44 2.12
C ILE A 109 12.67 -4.13 1.91
N THR A 110 13.14 -2.96 2.38
CA THR A 110 14.57 -2.60 2.24
C THR A 110 15.50 -3.52 3.02
N SER A 111 15.05 -4.12 4.14
CA SER A 111 15.83 -5.12 4.89
C SER A 111 15.75 -6.54 4.31
N GLN A 112 14.83 -6.79 3.37
CA GLN A 112 14.64 -8.07 2.69
C GLN A 112 15.10 -8.07 1.23
N ARG A 113 15.98 -7.13 0.80
CA ARG A 113 16.52 -7.15 -0.57
C ARG A 113 17.18 -8.50 -0.84
N ALA A 114 16.51 -9.31 -1.67
CA ALA A 114 17.09 -10.45 -2.33
C ALA A 114 18.35 -9.99 -3.08
N PRO A 115 19.43 -10.79 -3.09
CA PRO A 115 20.63 -10.45 -3.84
C PRO A 115 20.24 -10.19 -5.30
N ASP A 116 20.60 -9.02 -5.80
CA ASP A 116 20.50 -8.68 -7.22
C ASP A 116 21.35 -9.68 -8.01
N TYR A 117 20.74 -10.74 -8.53
CA TYR A 117 21.38 -11.60 -9.53
C TYR A 117 21.42 -10.84 -10.85
N ASN A 118 22.40 -9.93 -10.96
CA ASN A 118 22.85 -9.40 -12.24
C ASN A 118 23.45 -10.57 -13.03
N TYR A 119 22.74 -11.04 -14.05
CA TYR A 119 23.35 -11.80 -15.13
C TYR A 119 24.19 -10.82 -15.95
N ALA A 120 25.51 -10.92 -15.77
CA ALA A 120 26.48 -10.52 -16.77
C ALA A 120 26.55 -11.59 -17.88
#